data_AF-A0A7J6TYM3-F1
#
_entry.id   AF-A0A7J6TYM3-F1
#
_cell.length_a   1.000
_cell.length_b   1.000
_cell.length_c   1.000
_cell.angle_alpha   90.00
_cell.angle_beta   90.00
_cell.angle_gamma   90.00
#
_symmetry.space_group_name_H-M   'P 1'
#
loop_
_entity.id
_entity.type
_entity.pdbx_description
1 polymer ?
#
loop_
_entity_poly.entity_id
_entity_poly.type
_entity_poly.pdbx_seq_one_letter_code
_entity_poly.pdbx_strand_id
1 'polypeptide(L)'
;MAGLALSLLASTVLGSAVGVDMNEVISTGGGFGSLDRSKSVQEAVVTLEDGVFDVKEMSRDTPFAVASGLYTDTLFELGWDQLQLDAGSDYYSDKDRMYAMGMLESYFIHDRIYKFWENFDHNDLEGSPAGVKQWFKDQWEYVKIMTQTSNETFWQNMALIEAQTEGYIDGYQKFHSE
;
A
#
# COMPACT_ATOMS: atom_id res chain seq x y z
N MET A 1 -1.80 -38.35 -51.19
CA MET A 1 -2.12 -38.17 -49.76
C MET A 1 -3.60 -37.84 -49.65
N ALA A 2 -4.38 -38.80 -49.14
CA ALA A 2 -5.75 -38.62 -48.67
C ALA A 2 -5.76 -37.62 -47.49
N GLY A 3 -6.82 -36.90 -47.13
CA GLY A 3 -8.21 -36.89 -47.53
C GLY A 3 -9.01 -36.23 -46.38
N LEU A 4 -10.26 -35.87 -46.70
CA LEU A 4 -11.40 -35.64 -45.80
C LEU A 4 -11.57 -34.28 -45.10
N ALA A 5 -12.73 -33.70 -45.40
CA ALA A 5 -13.40 -32.59 -44.75
C ALA A 5 -13.92 -32.97 -43.36
N LEU A 6 -14.14 -31.96 -42.50
CA LEU A 6 -15.23 -31.99 -41.53
C LEU A 6 -15.77 -30.57 -41.31
N SER A 7 -17.09 -30.46 -41.43
CA SER A 7 -17.93 -29.28 -41.23
C SER A 7 -18.64 -29.33 -39.86
N LEU A 8 -19.28 -28.20 -39.49
CA LEU A 8 -20.25 -27.98 -38.39
C LEU A 8 -19.64 -27.84 -36.98
N LEU A 9 -20.06 -26.93 -36.07
CA LEU A 9 -21.31 -26.23 -35.85
C LEU A 9 -21.10 -24.95 -35.01
N ALA A 10 -22.09 -24.07 -35.06
CA ALA A 10 -22.19 -22.78 -34.39
C ALA A 10 -22.06 -22.81 -32.84
N SER A 11 -21.63 -21.69 -32.29
CA SER A 11 -22.29 -21.09 -31.12
C SER A 11 -22.07 -19.58 -31.14
N THR A 12 -23.11 -18.86 -31.57
CA THR A 12 -23.34 -17.48 -31.16
C THR A 12 -23.46 -17.46 -29.64
N VAL A 13 -22.44 -16.95 -28.95
CA VAL A 13 -22.64 -16.33 -27.65
C VAL A 13 -22.76 -14.84 -27.91
N LEU A 14 -24.01 -14.38 -27.99
CA LEU A 14 -24.36 -13.01 -27.68
C LEU A 14 -24.03 -12.81 -26.21
N GLY A 15 -22.84 -12.27 -25.95
CA GLY A 15 -22.41 -11.83 -24.64
C GLY A 15 -21.64 -10.54 -24.84
N SER A 16 -22.27 -9.43 -24.49
CA SER A 16 -21.61 -8.13 -24.36
C SER A 16 -20.54 -8.22 -23.27
N ALA A 17 -19.35 -8.67 -23.63
CA ALA A 17 -18.16 -8.44 -22.83
C ALA A 17 -17.57 -7.12 -23.34
N VAL A 18 -18.01 -6.01 -22.73
CA VAL A 18 -17.20 -4.80 -22.71
C VAL A 18 -15.98 -5.17 -21.88
N GLY A 19 -14.97 -5.71 -22.56
CA GLY A 19 -13.65 -5.91 -21.97
C GLY A 19 -13.11 -4.52 -21.70
N VAL A 20 -13.25 -4.07 -20.45
CA VAL A 20 -12.57 -2.88 -19.98
C VAL A 20 -11.08 -3.22 -20.03
N ASP A 21 -10.36 -2.57 -20.94
CA ASP A 21 -8.90 -2.67 -21.00
C ASP A 21 -8.37 -2.12 -19.67
N MET A 22 -7.80 -3.00 -18.85
CA MET A 22 -7.28 -2.61 -17.54
C MET A 22 -6.21 -1.52 -17.65
N ASN A 23 -5.51 -1.41 -18.79
CA ASN A 23 -4.54 -0.34 -19.02
C ASN A 23 -5.19 1.03 -19.18
N GLU A 24 -6.45 1.09 -19.63
CA GLU A 24 -7.20 2.35 -19.77
C GLU A 24 -7.68 2.86 -18.40
N VAL A 25 -8.08 1.94 -17.51
CA VAL A 25 -8.55 2.24 -16.15
C VAL A 25 -7.43 2.74 -15.24
N ILE A 26 -6.21 2.21 -15.38
CA ILE A 26 -5.03 2.66 -14.62
C ILE A 26 -4.70 4.15 -14.88
N SER A 27 -5.18 4.73 -15.99
CA SER A 27 -4.91 6.14 -16.35
C SER A 27 -5.98 7.15 -15.94
N THR A 28 -7.05 6.75 -15.22
CA THR A 28 -8.27 7.59 -15.12
C THR A 28 -8.76 8.02 -13.73
N GLY A 29 -8.24 7.48 -12.62
CA GLY A 29 -8.91 7.67 -11.32
C GLY A 29 -8.48 8.88 -10.49
N GLY A 30 -9.31 9.92 -10.40
CA GLY A 30 -9.10 11.24 -9.76
C GLY A 30 -9.01 11.29 -8.24
N GLY A 31 -7.97 11.94 -7.69
CA GLY A 31 -7.81 12.24 -6.26
C GLY A 31 -8.97 13.05 -5.67
N PHE A 32 -9.52 12.51 -4.58
CA PHE A 32 -10.54 12.99 -3.66
C PHE A 32 -11.51 14.08 -4.16
N GLY A 33 -12.68 13.65 -4.62
CA GLY A 33 -13.83 14.54 -4.83
C GLY A 33 -13.64 15.65 -5.87
N SER A 34 -12.55 15.59 -6.64
CA SER A 34 -12.27 16.51 -7.73
C SER A 34 -12.38 15.77 -9.05
N LEU A 35 -13.21 16.26 -9.97
CA LEU A 35 -13.23 15.88 -11.39
C LEU A 35 -11.95 16.36 -12.13
N ASP A 36 -10.84 16.50 -11.41
CA ASP A 36 -9.55 16.92 -11.94
C ASP A 36 -8.67 15.69 -12.17
N ARG A 37 -8.64 15.28 -13.44
CA ARG A 37 -7.88 14.15 -13.98
C ARG A 37 -6.37 14.25 -13.75
N SER A 38 -5.85 15.41 -13.37
CA SER A 38 -4.41 15.62 -13.13
C SER A 38 -3.92 15.18 -11.75
N LYS A 39 -4.81 14.93 -10.78
CA LYS A 39 -4.47 14.51 -9.38
C LYS A 39 -4.84 13.08 -9.05
N SER A 40 -5.17 12.35 -10.10
CA SER A 40 -5.68 10.99 -10.12
C SER A 40 -4.66 9.95 -9.67
N VAL A 41 -3.48 10.07 -10.26
CA VAL A 41 -2.37 9.17 -10.08
C VAL A 41 -1.29 9.97 -9.36
N GLN A 42 -0.83 9.43 -8.23
CA GLN A 42 0.26 9.99 -7.45
C GLN A 42 1.45 9.04 -7.52
N GLU A 43 2.61 9.56 -7.91
CA GLU A 43 3.89 8.86 -7.82
C GLU A 43 4.75 9.55 -6.77
N ALA A 44 5.41 8.74 -5.94
CA ALA A 44 6.35 9.23 -4.97
C ALA A 44 7.39 8.15 -4.65
N VAL A 45 8.51 8.62 -4.12
CA VAL A 45 9.64 7.80 -3.71
C VAL A 45 10.10 8.19 -2.31
N VAL A 46 10.73 7.25 -1.63
CA VAL A 46 11.44 7.52 -0.37
C VAL A 46 12.93 7.60 -0.65
N THR A 47 13.54 8.68 -0.17
CA THR A 47 14.99 8.87 -0.16
C THR A 47 15.54 8.74 1.25
N LEU A 48 16.78 8.27 1.39
CA LEU A 48 17.51 8.24 2.65
C LEU A 48 18.76 9.12 2.51
N GLU A 49 18.70 10.33 3.06
CA GLU A 49 19.77 11.34 3.00
C GLU A 49 20.22 11.67 4.42
N ASP A 50 21.52 11.58 4.70
CA ASP A 50 22.11 11.83 6.03
C ASP A 50 21.42 11.07 7.19
N GLY A 51 20.91 9.86 6.91
CA GLY A 51 20.21 9.02 7.89
C GLY A 51 18.74 9.40 8.12
N VAL A 52 18.18 10.31 7.31
CA VAL A 52 16.80 10.76 7.39
C VAL A 52 16.01 10.25 6.19
N PHE A 53 14.89 9.57 6.47
CA PHE A 53 13.93 9.17 5.45
C PHE A 53 13.00 10.32 5.09
N ASP A 54 12.82 10.56 3.80
CA ASP A 54 11.88 11.58 3.31
C ASP A 54 11.16 11.13 2.04
N VAL A 55 9.91 11.55 1.89
CA VAL A 55 9.07 11.25 0.73
C VAL A 55 9.17 12.41 -0.25
N LYS A 56 9.48 12.11 -1.51
CA LYS A 56 9.60 13.09 -2.59
C LYS A 56 8.65 12.70 -3.73
N GLU A 57 7.86 13.66 -4.19
CA GLU A 57 7.03 13.51 -5.41
C GLU A 57 7.94 13.42 -6.63
N MET A 58 8.29 12.20 -7.01
CA MET A 58 9.17 11.87 -8.12
C MET A 58 8.64 10.62 -8.81
N SER A 59 9.10 10.38 -10.04
CA SER A 59 8.66 9.20 -10.77
C SER A 59 9.05 7.91 -10.05
N ARG A 60 8.17 6.90 -10.08
CA ARG A 60 8.44 5.61 -9.41
C ARG A 60 9.71 4.91 -9.91
N ASP A 61 10.16 5.23 -11.13
CA ASP A 61 11.38 4.68 -11.73
C ASP A 61 12.67 5.42 -11.29
N THR A 62 12.60 6.28 -10.26
CA THR A 62 13.76 7.03 -9.76
C THR A 62 14.85 6.06 -9.26
N PRO A 63 16.06 6.10 -9.84
CA PRO A 63 17.14 5.22 -9.44
C PRO A 63 17.59 5.52 -8.01
N PHE A 64 18.00 4.47 -7.28
CA PHE A 64 18.50 4.57 -5.90
C PHE A 64 17.49 5.13 -4.88
N ALA A 65 16.19 5.15 -5.20
CA ALA A 65 15.15 5.29 -4.19
C ALA A 65 15.17 4.08 -3.23
N VAL A 66 14.83 4.31 -1.97
CA VAL A 66 14.71 3.25 -0.95
C VAL A 66 13.41 2.46 -1.15
N ALA A 67 12.34 3.17 -1.48
CA ALA A 67 11.05 2.63 -1.88
C ALA A 67 10.43 3.59 -2.91
N SER A 68 9.56 3.06 -3.76
CA SER A 68 8.80 3.84 -4.75
C SER A 68 7.37 3.32 -4.82
N GLY A 69 6.46 4.12 -5.34
CA GLY A 69 5.08 3.69 -5.40
C GLY A 69 4.19 4.57 -6.25
N LEU A 70 3.00 4.03 -6.46
CA LEU A 70 1.93 4.60 -7.24
C LEU A 70 0.63 4.45 -6.44
N TYR A 71 -0.11 5.54 -6.29
CA TYR A 71 -1.45 5.52 -5.74
C TYR A 71 -2.44 6.09 -6.75
N THR A 72 -3.52 5.35 -6.99
CA THR A 72 -4.63 5.77 -7.83
C THR A 72 -5.90 5.79 -6.99
N ASP A 73 -6.49 6.96 -6.86
CA ASP A 73 -7.78 7.15 -6.17
C ASP A 73 -8.91 6.77 -7.12
N THR A 74 -9.47 5.58 -6.95
CA THR A 74 -10.61 5.09 -7.73
C THR A 74 -11.79 4.72 -6.83
N LEU A 75 -11.78 5.10 -5.55
CA LEU A 75 -12.81 4.68 -4.59
C LEU A 75 -14.23 5.01 -5.06
N PHE A 76 -14.47 6.22 -5.56
CA PHE A 76 -15.82 6.65 -5.96
C PHE A 76 -16.24 6.17 -7.35
N GLU A 77 -15.29 5.73 -8.17
CA GLU A 77 -15.52 5.29 -9.54
C GLU A 77 -15.70 3.78 -9.61
N LEU A 78 -14.85 3.04 -8.87
CA LEU A 78 -14.76 1.59 -8.91
C LEU A 78 -15.10 0.91 -7.58
N GLY A 79 -15.13 1.65 -6.47
CA GLY A 79 -15.34 1.10 -5.12
C GLY A 79 -14.06 0.69 -4.40
N TRP A 80 -12.89 0.91 -5.00
CA TRP A 80 -11.57 0.58 -4.44
C TRP A 80 -10.52 1.55 -4.95
N ASP A 81 -9.58 1.91 -4.08
CA ASP A 81 -8.32 2.55 -4.49
C ASP A 81 -7.30 1.50 -4.89
N GLN A 82 -6.28 1.92 -5.64
CA GLN A 82 -5.17 1.05 -6.03
C GLN A 82 -3.86 1.62 -5.47
N LEU A 83 -3.17 0.82 -4.67
CA LEU A 83 -1.86 1.13 -4.12
C LEU A 83 -0.85 0.11 -4.66
N GLN A 84 0.23 0.60 -5.25
CA GLN A 84 1.37 -0.21 -5.68
C GLN A 84 2.62 0.34 -5.01
N LEU A 85 3.35 -0.53 -4.32
CA LEU A 85 4.61 -0.20 -3.66
C LEU A 85 5.67 -1.14 -4.17
N ASP A 86 6.83 -0.59 -4.50
CA ASP A 86 8.03 -1.34 -4.85
C ASP A 86 9.10 -1.08 -3.80
N ALA A 87 9.67 -2.16 -3.29
CA ALA A 87 10.91 -2.06 -2.55
C ALA A 87 12.00 -1.60 -3.53
N GLY A 88 12.60 -0.44 -3.25
CA GLY A 88 13.55 0.22 -4.14
C GLY A 88 14.89 -0.52 -4.22
N SER A 89 15.97 0.25 -4.41
CA SER A 89 17.30 -0.31 -4.67
C SER A 89 17.76 -1.30 -3.58
N ASP A 90 18.38 -2.39 -4.04
CA ASP A 90 19.08 -3.39 -3.24
C ASP A 90 20.35 -2.87 -2.54
N TYR A 91 20.71 -1.61 -2.80
CA TYR A 91 21.75 -0.89 -2.07
C TYR A 91 21.39 -0.72 -0.58
N TYR A 92 20.10 -0.58 -0.25
CA TYR A 92 19.62 -0.40 1.11
C TYR A 92 19.32 -1.73 1.78
N SER A 93 19.38 -1.76 3.12
CA SER A 93 19.03 -2.96 3.87
C SER A 93 17.54 -3.28 3.74
N ASP A 94 17.16 -4.55 3.87
CA ASP A 94 15.74 -4.93 3.84
C ASP A 94 14.93 -4.23 4.94
N LYS A 95 15.54 -3.94 6.11
CA LYS A 95 14.88 -3.15 7.15
C LYS A 95 14.60 -1.72 6.71
N ASP A 96 15.56 -1.05 6.08
CA ASP A 96 15.37 0.31 5.55
C ASP A 96 14.31 0.34 4.45
N ARG A 97 14.32 -0.67 3.56
CA ARG A 97 13.34 -0.81 2.48
C ARG A 97 11.93 -1.03 3.02
N MET A 98 11.78 -1.87 4.04
CA MET A 98 10.48 -2.12 4.69
C MET A 98 9.98 -0.89 5.45
N TYR A 99 10.84 -0.20 6.21
CA TYR A 99 10.49 1.06 6.86
C TYR A 99 10.05 2.12 5.83
N ALA A 100 10.82 2.30 4.76
CA ALA A 100 10.49 3.22 3.69
C ALA A 100 9.15 2.87 3.01
N MET A 101 8.87 1.58 2.77
CA MET A 101 7.57 1.15 2.24
C MET A 101 6.40 1.55 3.14
N GLY A 102 6.53 1.36 4.47
CA GLY A 102 5.50 1.77 5.42
C GLY A 102 5.27 3.28 5.40
N MET A 103 6.36 4.07 5.39
CA MET A 103 6.27 5.53 5.32
C MET A 103 5.60 6.00 4.02
N LEU A 104 5.92 5.36 2.90
CA LEU A 104 5.35 5.67 1.59
C LEU A 104 3.89 5.26 1.48
N GLU A 105 3.52 4.12 2.04
CA GLU A 105 2.12 3.70 2.17
C GLU A 105 1.31 4.79 2.88
N SER A 106 1.74 5.16 4.09
CA SER A 106 1.07 6.20 4.87
C SER A 106 1.02 7.54 4.16
N TYR A 107 2.08 7.94 3.45
CA TYR A 107 2.05 9.14 2.62
C TYR A 107 0.87 9.14 1.65
N PHE A 108 0.66 8.05 0.92
CA PHE A 108 -0.43 7.97 -0.06
C PHE A 108 -1.81 7.89 0.59
N ILE A 109 -1.96 7.16 1.69
CA ILE A 109 -3.28 6.78 2.22
C ILE A 109 -3.66 7.43 3.54
N HIS A 110 -2.90 8.40 4.05
CA HIS A 110 -3.15 9.02 5.35
C HIS A 110 -4.60 9.52 5.53
N ASP A 111 -5.17 10.17 4.53
CA ASP A 111 -6.58 10.60 4.56
C ASP A 111 -7.57 9.44 4.65
N ARG A 112 -7.25 8.30 4.03
CA ARG A 112 -8.07 7.08 4.11
C ARG A 112 -7.98 6.43 5.48
N ILE A 113 -6.79 6.43 6.08
CA ILE A 113 -6.57 5.95 7.44
C ILE A 113 -7.44 6.74 8.42
N TYR A 114 -7.41 8.07 8.34
CA TYR A 114 -8.22 8.94 9.19
C TYR A 114 -9.71 8.66 9.03
N LYS A 115 -10.22 8.64 7.79
CA LYS A 115 -11.64 8.38 7.51
C LYS A 115 -12.08 6.98 7.94
N PHE A 116 -11.21 5.98 7.77
CA PHE A 116 -11.46 4.63 8.26
C PHE A 116 -11.58 4.64 9.79
N TRP A 117 -10.66 5.31 10.48
CA TRP A 117 -10.67 5.42 11.93
C TRP A 117 -11.90 6.15 12.46
N GLU A 118 -12.28 7.30 11.88
CA GLU A 118 -13.51 8.01 12.25
C GLU A 118 -14.76 7.14 12.08
N ASN A 119 -14.84 6.40 10.97
CA ASN A 119 -15.95 5.50 10.72
C ASN A 119 -15.96 4.32 11.70
N PHE A 120 -14.79 3.78 12.02
CA PHE A 120 -14.66 2.70 13.00
C PHE A 120 -15.09 3.18 14.39
N ASP A 121 -14.53 4.28 14.88
CA ASP A 121 -14.82 4.87 16.19
C ASP A 121 -16.29 5.25 16.34
N HIS A 122 -16.89 5.84 15.30
CA HIS A 122 -18.32 6.15 15.28
C HIS A 122 -19.21 4.91 15.45
N ASN A 123 -18.75 3.74 15.00
CA ASN A 123 -19.49 2.48 15.05
C ASN A 123 -19.07 1.57 16.23
N ASP A 124 -18.02 1.93 17.00
CA ASP A 124 -17.59 1.19 18.18
C ASP A 124 -18.40 1.62 19.42
N LEU A 125 -19.58 1.02 19.57
CA LEU A 125 -20.54 1.36 20.63
C LEU A 125 -20.22 0.71 21.99
N GLU A 126 -19.36 -0.31 22.01
CA GLU A 126 -19.11 -1.13 23.21
C GLU A 126 -17.73 -0.85 23.83
N GLY A 127 -16.82 -0.24 23.05
CA GLY A 127 -15.45 0.05 23.46
C GLY A 127 -14.63 -1.22 23.71
N SER A 128 -13.33 -1.03 23.95
CA SER A 128 -12.44 -2.16 24.23
C SER A 128 -12.68 -2.73 25.64
N PRO A 129 -12.77 -4.07 25.80
CA PRO A 129 -12.82 -4.71 27.11
C PRO A 129 -11.64 -4.32 28.01
N ALA A 130 -11.86 -4.33 29.33
CA ALA A 130 -10.83 -4.04 30.30
C ALA A 130 -9.60 -4.97 30.11
N GLY A 131 -8.40 -4.38 30.13
CA GLY A 131 -7.14 -5.11 30.00
C GLY A 131 -6.66 -5.32 28.55
N VAL A 132 -7.51 -5.16 27.52
CA VAL A 132 -7.10 -5.35 26.12
C VAL A 132 -6.01 -4.36 25.70
N LYS A 133 -6.15 -3.09 26.09
CA LYS A 133 -5.13 -2.05 25.82
C LYS A 133 -3.78 -2.40 26.45
N GLN A 134 -3.79 -2.91 27.69
CA GLN A 134 -2.56 -3.32 28.36
C GLN A 134 -1.96 -4.56 27.69
N TRP A 135 -2.78 -5.53 27.32
CA TRP A 135 -2.33 -6.72 26.61
C TRP A 135 -1.63 -6.38 25.29
N PHE A 136 -2.19 -5.49 24.47
CA PHE A 136 -1.54 -5.04 23.23
C PHE A 136 -0.22 -4.33 23.49
N LYS A 137 -0.14 -3.53 24.57
CA LYS A 137 1.11 -2.87 24.97
C LYS A 137 2.19 -3.90 25.34
N ASP A 138 1.84 -4.87 26.19
CA ASP A 138 2.76 -5.92 26.64
C ASP A 138 3.20 -6.80 25.46
N GLN A 139 2.28 -7.14 24.55
CA GLN A 139 2.61 -7.87 23.31
C GLN A 139 3.55 -7.08 22.41
N TRP A 140 3.29 -5.80 22.21
CA TRP A 140 4.14 -4.93 21.38
C TRP A 140 5.57 -4.82 21.96
N GLU A 141 5.70 -4.66 23.28
CA GLU A 141 6.99 -4.65 23.96
C GLU A 141 7.73 -6.00 23.84
N TYR A 142 7.01 -7.12 23.99
CA TYR A 142 7.60 -8.45 23.81
C TYR A 142 8.11 -8.66 22.37
N VAL A 143 7.32 -8.32 21.35
CA VAL A 143 7.72 -8.43 19.95
C VAL A 143 8.97 -7.59 19.70
N LYS A 144 9.01 -6.33 20.18
CA LYS A 144 10.17 -5.43 20.10
C LYS A 144 11.45 -6.04 20.65
N ILE A 145 11.36 -6.65 21.83
CA ILE A 145 12.53 -7.29 22.46
C ILE A 145 13.00 -8.48 21.60
N MET A 146 12.06 -9.32 21.15
CA MET A 146 12.40 -10.53 20.41
C MET A 146 13.00 -10.24 19.02
N THR A 147 12.48 -9.25 18.29
CA THR A 147 13.01 -8.83 16.98
C THR A 147 14.41 -8.21 17.05
N GLN A 148 14.79 -7.67 18.22
CA GLN A 148 16.11 -7.09 18.46
C GLN A 148 17.14 -8.09 19.00
N THR A 149 16.70 -9.07 19.79
CA THR A 149 17.61 -9.94 20.56
C THR A 149 17.71 -11.37 20.03
N SER A 150 16.72 -11.83 19.26
CA SER A 150 16.71 -13.20 18.74
C SER A 150 17.48 -13.32 17.44
N ASN A 151 18.16 -14.47 17.27
CA ASN A 151 18.84 -14.85 16.04
C ASN A 151 18.04 -15.85 15.19
N GLU A 152 16.83 -16.22 15.61
CA GLU A 152 15.99 -17.14 14.83
C GLU A 152 15.42 -16.43 13.59
N THR A 153 15.39 -17.13 12.45
CA THR A 153 14.88 -16.60 11.19
C THR A 153 13.45 -16.06 11.30
N PHE A 154 12.63 -16.69 12.14
CA PHE A 154 11.27 -16.19 12.43
C PHE A 154 11.30 -14.74 12.94
N TRP A 155 12.13 -14.46 13.95
CA TRP A 155 12.22 -13.13 14.56
C TRP A 155 12.93 -12.12 13.68
N GLN A 156 13.86 -12.58 12.84
CA GLN A 156 14.47 -11.74 11.80
C GLN A 156 13.43 -11.27 10.77
N ASN A 157 12.52 -12.16 10.33
CA ASN A 157 11.42 -11.79 9.43
C ASN A 157 10.38 -10.91 10.14
N MET A 158 10.10 -11.18 11.42
CA MET A 158 9.20 -10.33 12.21
C MET A 158 9.76 -8.90 12.35
N ALA A 159 11.09 -8.74 12.43
CA ALA A 159 11.73 -7.42 12.45
C ALA A 159 11.51 -6.62 11.15
N LEU A 160 11.25 -7.28 10.02
CA LEU A 160 10.90 -6.62 8.76
C LEU A 160 9.46 -6.10 8.79
N ILE A 161 8.53 -6.89 9.33
CA ILE A 161 7.12 -6.49 9.52
C ILE A 161 7.05 -5.31 10.51
N GLU A 162 7.81 -5.40 11.59
CA GLU A 162 7.94 -4.31 12.56
C GLU A 162 8.48 -3.03 11.90
N ALA A 163 9.57 -3.13 11.12
CA ALA A 163 10.13 -1.97 10.42
C ALA A 163 9.10 -1.27 9.52
N GLN A 164 8.34 -2.04 8.73
CA GLN A 164 7.25 -1.46 7.92
C GLN A 164 6.14 -0.84 8.78
N THR A 165 5.79 -1.47 9.91
CA THR A 165 4.78 -0.92 10.82
C THR A 165 5.26 0.40 11.45
N GLU A 166 6.52 0.49 11.84
CA GLU A 166 7.12 1.73 12.37
C GLU A 166 7.14 2.83 11.31
N GLY A 167 7.57 2.53 10.09
CA GLY A 167 7.53 3.48 8.98
C GLY A 167 6.12 3.96 8.67
N TYR A 168 5.13 3.06 8.73
CA TYR A 168 3.72 3.40 8.57
C TYR A 168 3.22 4.37 9.63
N ILE A 169 3.51 4.11 10.91
CA ILE A 169 3.12 4.98 12.03
C ILE A 169 3.79 6.36 11.89
N ASP A 170 5.10 6.39 11.66
CA ASP A 170 5.87 7.63 11.52
C ASP A 170 5.41 8.43 10.29
N GLY A 171 5.15 7.75 9.17
CA GLY A 171 4.58 8.37 7.98
C GLY A 171 3.21 8.97 8.24
N TYR A 172 2.32 8.26 8.93
CA TYR A 172 1.00 8.80 9.25
C TYR A 172 1.12 10.05 10.14
N GLN A 173 1.94 10.00 11.19
CA GLN A 173 2.18 11.16 12.07
C GLN A 173 2.78 12.35 11.33
N LYS A 174 3.62 12.11 10.32
CA LYS A 174 4.26 13.15 9.51
C LYS A 174 3.30 13.81 8.53
N PHE A 175 2.46 13.04 7.84
CA PHE A 175 1.62 13.52 6.74
C PHE A 175 0.19 13.86 7.17
N HIS A 176 -0.26 13.28 8.27
CA HIS A 176 -1.54 13.59 8.90
C HIS A 176 -1.31 14.36 10.20
N SER A 177 -1.05 15.66 10.07
CA SER A 177 -1.11 16.59 11.19
C SER A 177 -2.49 17.24 11.25
N GLU A 178 -3.11 17.24 12.44
CA GLU A 178 -4.38 17.96 12.73
C GLU A 178 -4.39 19.42 12.23
#